data_AF-A0A966YDN5-F1
#
_entry.id   AF-A0A966YDN5-F1
#
_cell.length_a   1.000
_cell.length_b   1.000
_cell.length_c   1.000
_cell.angle_alpha   90.00
_cell.angle_beta   90.00
_cell.angle_gamma   90.00
#
_symmetry.space_group_name_H-M   'P 1'
#
loop_
_entity.id
_entity.type
_entity.pdbx_description
1 polymer ?
#
loop_
_entity_poly.entity_id
_entity_poly.type
_entity_poly.pdbx_seq_one_letter_code
_entity_poly.pdbx_strand_id
1 'polypeptide(L)'
;MKRIYDWDAKFCLRNYTTADLLALKGVRKLTQTTANSEEEAAAAADAGIDLIMGNAVNAEAVRCGAPNHFYTAAIPMPDHPTEKDVLEAAFLAMKRGADSVYTARGPHVVELLAREQIPVMCHLGLVPRRSTWNGGLRAIGKTAEEALALWQNFRDMENAGAFSVEAEVICDRVMAEISKRTTLITSSLGSGAWADIIYQFQNDICGEQPESPRHARAFGNLHRLQEQIRSERRTALSAFHQAANAGDYPANSETAAISDEEFDRLLTILAKTGAQ
;
A
#
# COMPACT_ATOMS: atom_id res chain seq x y z
N MET A 1 17.14 2.52 16.22
CA MET A 1 16.23 3.62 15.84
C MET A 1 17.01 4.93 15.76
N LYS A 2 16.61 5.81 14.85
CA LYS A 2 17.22 7.10 14.53
C LYS A 2 16.33 8.21 15.08
N ARG A 3 16.94 9.25 15.66
CA ARG A 3 16.24 10.45 16.13
C ARG A 3 16.23 11.47 15.01
N ILE A 4 15.04 11.93 14.62
CA ILE A 4 14.88 12.96 13.59
C ILE A 4 13.82 13.98 14.02
N TYR A 5 13.77 15.09 13.31
CA TYR A 5 12.56 15.90 13.20
C TYR A 5 11.88 15.53 11.88
N ASP A 6 10.56 15.35 11.91
CA ASP A 6 9.79 15.18 10.68
C ASP A 6 9.60 16.53 9.96
N TRP A 7 8.89 16.51 8.85
CA TRP A 7 8.65 17.69 8.01
C TRP A 7 7.70 18.72 8.64
N ASP A 8 7.03 18.38 9.74
CA ASP A 8 6.23 19.31 10.55
C ASP A 8 7.02 19.77 11.79
N ALA A 9 8.35 19.58 11.78
CA ALA A 9 9.29 19.90 12.85
C ALA A 9 8.99 19.21 14.20
N LYS A 10 8.34 18.04 14.17
CA LYS A 10 8.07 17.24 15.37
C LYS A 10 9.16 16.21 15.56
N PHE A 11 9.64 16.10 16.81
CA PHE A 11 10.57 15.04 17.17
C PHE A 11 9.91 13.67 16.97
N CYS A 12 10.61 12.76 16.30
CA CYS A 12 10.16 11.38 16.15
C CYS A 12 11.32 10.40 15.99
N LEU A 13 10.99 9.11 16.02
CA LEU A 13 11.93 8.02 15.77
C LEU A 13 11.65 7.37 14.42
N ARG A 14 12.72 6.93 13.74
CA ARG A 14 12.63 6.10 12.53
C ARG A 14 13.54 4.88 12.59
N ASN A 15 13.18 3.78 11.93
CA ASN A 15 14.03 2.61 11.79
C ASN A 15 15.21 2.91 10.85
N TYR A 16 14.96 3.63 9.75
CA TYR A 16 15.93 4.12 8.78
C TYR A 16 15.71 5.59 8.45
N THR A 17 16.76 6.26 7.99
CA THR A 17 16.71 7.54 7.28
C THR A 17 17.15 7.34 5.83
N THR A 18 16.91 8.32 4.95
CA THR A 18 17.43 8.29 3.58
C THR A 18 18.95 8.06 3.54
N ALA A 19 19.70 8.67 4.46
CA ALA A 19 21.14 8.48 4.58
C ALA A 19 21.52 7.05 4.98
N ASP A 20 20.76 6.42 5.88
CA ASP A 20 20.97 5.02 6.23
C ASP A 20 20.70 4.10 5.03
N LEU A 21 19.63 4.35 4.27
CA LEU A 21 19.32 3.56 3.08
C LEU A 21 20.45 3.67 2.05
N LEU A 22 20.92 4.88 1.76
CA LEU A 22 22.07 5.12 0.88
C LEU A 22 23.34 4.38 1.35
N ALA A 23 23.63 4.40 2.65
CA ALA A 23 24.78 3.70 3.22
C ALA A 23 24.66 2.17 3.18
N LEU A 24 23.45 1.62 3.10
CA LEU A 24 23.19 0.19 3.02
C LEU A 24 23.25 -0.36 1.59
N LYS A 25 23.33 0.50 0.57
CA LYS A 25 23.42 0.10 -0.85
C LYS A 25 24.52 -0.93 -1.07
N GLY A 26 24.19 -2.07 -1.65
CA GLY A 26 25.14 -3.16 -1.91
C GLY A 26 25.70 -3.86 -0.65
N VAL A 27 25.34 -3.44 0.56
CA VAL A 27 25.84 -3.99 1.82
C VAL A 27 24.83 -4.95 2.46
N ARG A 28 23.55 -4.55 2.51
CA ARG A 28 22.48 -5.36 3.13
C ARG A 28 21.26 -5.40 2.22
N LYS A 29 20.68 -6.59 2.08
CA LYS A 29 19.36 -6.74 1.46
C LYS A 29 18.26 -6.30 2.42
N LEU A 30 17.33 -5.49 1.92
CA LEU A 30 16.15 -5.06 2.66
C LEU A 30 14.88 -5.65 2.03
N THR A 31 13.82 -5.76 2.83
CA THR A 31 12.47 -6.13 2.36
C THR A 31 11.57 -4.91 2.33
N GLN A 32 10.70 -4.83 1.32
CA GLN A 32 9.68 -3.79 1.22
C GLN A 32 8.34 -4.42 0.84
N THR A 33 7.27 -3.88 1.41
CA THR A 33 5.89 -4.23 1.02
C THR A 33 5.01 -3.00 0.98
N THR A 34 3.82 -3.13 0.41
CA THR A 34 2.83 -2.06 0.48
C THR A 34 2.02 -2.10 1.77
N ALA A 35 1.55 -0.95 2.26
CA ALA A 35 0.47 -0.87 3.22
C ALA A 35 -0.37 0.38 2.94
N ASN A 36 -1.69 0.27 3.10
CA ASN A 36 -2.66 1.34 2.87
C ASN A 36 -3.66 1.51 4.02
N SER A 37 -3.53 0.71 5.07
CA SER A 37 -4.32 0.81 6.31
C SER A 37 -3.40 0.70 7.52
N GLU A 38 -3.93 1.07 8.69
CA GLU A 38 -3.26 0.86 9.97
C GLU A 38 -2.96 -0.63 10.21
N GLU A 39 -3.91 -1.51 9.92
CA GLU A 39 -3.77 -2.96 10.07
C GLU A 39 -2.66 -3.54 9.19
N GLU A 40 -2.64 -3.18 7.90
CA GLU A 40 -1.60 -3.63 6.96
C GLU A 40 -0.21 -3.13 7.36
N ALA A 41 -0.12 -1.90 7.88
CA ALA A 41 1.14 -1.31 8.32
C ALA A 41 1.65 -1.97 9.60
N ALA A 42 0.77 -2.22 10.57
CA ALA A 42 1.09 -2.95 11.79
C ALA A 42 1.55 -4.38 11.48
N ALA A 43 0.84 -5.09 10.61
CA ALA A 43 1.22 -6.44 10.18
C ALA A 43 2.61 -6.48 9.53
N ALA A 44 2.92 -5.52 8.65
CA ALA A 44 4.24 -5.42 8.03
C ALA A 44 5.35 -5.14 9.07
N ALA A 45 5.09 -4.24 10.02
CA ALA A 45 6.02 -3.90 11.09
C ALA A 45 6.30 -5.10 12.02
N ASP A 46 5.25 -5.80 12.45
CA ASP A 46 5.35 -6.97 13.34
C ASP A 46 6.05 -8.15 12.67
N ALA A 47 5.87 -8.32 11.36
CA ALA A 47 6.55 -9.33 10.57
C ALA A 47 8.05 -9.04 10.34
N GLY A 48 8.54 -7.86 10.71
CA GLY A 48 9.93 -7.46 10.51
C GLY A 48 10.27 -7.04 9.08
N ILE A 49 9.29 -6.53 8.32
CA ILE A 49 9.57 -5.90 7.01
C ILE A 49 10.35 -4.60 7.23
N ASP A 50 11.43 -4.37 6.45
CA ASP A 50 12.30 -3.22 6.67
C ASP A 50 11.63 -1.88 6.26
N LEU A 51 10.92 -1.86 5.13
CA LEU A 51 10.38 -0.64 4.50
C LEU A 51 8.91 -0.79 4.08
N ILE A 52 8.16 0.31 4.14
CA ILE A 52 6.75 0.33 3.72
C ILE A 52 6.56 1.35 2.60
N MET A 53 5.76 1.01 1.60
CA MET A 53 5.27 1.93 0.58
C MET A 53 3.73 1.95 0.59
N GLY A 54 3.10 3.05 0.21
CA GLY A 54 1.64 3.12 0.18
C GLY A 54 1.14 4.37 -0.51
N ASN A 55 -0.17 4.52 -0.67
CA ASN A 55 -0.72 5.74 -1.26
C ASN A 55 -0.52 6.93 -0.32
N ALA A 56 -0.13 8.08 -0.87
CA ALA A 56 0.08 9.31 -0.12
C ALA A 56 -1.13 9.74 0.73
N VAL A 57 -2.35 9.48 0.24
CA VAL A 57 -3.60 9.77 0.98
C VAL A 57 -3.74 8.98 2.28
N ASN A 58 -3.09 7.81 2.38
CA ASN A 58 -3.16 6.91 3.53
C ASN A 58 -1.99 7.09 4.51
N ALA A 59 -1.14 8.10 4.31
CA ALA A 59 0.09 8.30 5.08
C ALA A 59 -0.14 8.33 6.61
N GLU A 60 -1.21 8.97 7.08
CA GLU A 60 -1.55 9.03 8.51
C GLU A 60 -1.94 7.64 9.05
N ALA A 61 -2.78 6.90 8.33
CA ALA A 61 -3.18 5.54 8.73
C ALA A 61 -1.99 4.58 8.78
N VAL A 62 -1.11 4.63 7.76
CA VAL A 62 0.12 3.84 7.74
C VAL A 62 1.04 4.23 8.90
N ARG A 63 1.16 5.53 9.20
CA ARG A 63 1.96 6.01 10.33
C ARG A 63 1.40 5.56 11.68
N CYS A 64 0.07 5.47 11.84
CA CYS A 64 -0.53 4.89 13.06
C CYS A 64 -0.12 3.43 13.26
N GLY A 65 -0.18 2.60 12.20
CA GLY A 65 0.14 1.17 12.30
C GLY A 65 1.64 0.89 12.39
N ALA A 66 2.47 1.73 11.78
CA ALA A 66 3.92 1.61 11.81
C ALA A 66 4.61 2.95 12.17
N PRO A 67 4.57 3.37 13.46
CA PRO A 67 4.99 4.70 13.90
C PRO A 67 6.42 5.08 13.55
N ASN A 68 7.29 4.10 13.41
CA ASN A 68 8.72 4.32 13.18
C ASN A 68 9.25 3.73 11.87
N HIS A 69 8.44 3.09 11.03
CA HIS A 69 8.95 2.52 9.77
C HIS A 69 9.19 3.62 8.73
N PHE A 70 10.25 3.48 7.92
CA PHE A 70 10.49 4.34 6.78
C PHE A 70 9.36 4.14 5.75
N TYR A 71 8.63 5.21 5.47
CA TYR A 71 7.45 5.19 4.61
C TYR A 71 7.66 5.97 3.31
N THR A 72 7.49 5.29 2.17
CA THR A 72 7.45 5.91 0.84
C THR A 72 6.00 6.12 0.40
N ALA A 73 5.59 7.38 0.26
CA ALA A 73 4.24 7.77 -0.15
C ALA A 73 4.14 7.93 -1.67
N ALA A 74 3.39 7.05 -2.34
CA ALA A 74 3.09 7.12 -3.76
C ALA A 74 2.08 8.24 -4.06
N ILE A 75 2.48 9.17 -4.94
CA ILE A 75 1.64 10.25 -5.45
C ILE A 75 0.93 9.77 -6.72
N PRO A 76 -0.39 9.50 -6.70
CA PRO A 76 -1.09 8.95 -7.85
C PRO A 76 -0.98 9.84 -9.09
N MET A 77 -0.73 9.22 -10.26
CA MET A 77 -0.59 9.98 -11.50
C MET A 77 -1.87 10.72 -11.93
N PRO A 78 -3.04 10.06 -11.97
CA PRO A 78 -4.28 10.67 -12.47
C PRO A 78 -4.81 11.81 -11.59
N ASP A 79 -4.54 11.76 -10.28
CA ASP A 79 -5.12 12.69 -9.31
C ASP A 79 -4.33 14.01 -9.21
N HIS A 80 -3.11 14.05 -9.78
CA HIS A 80 -2.20 15.20 -9.73
C HIS A 80 -1.64 15.51 -11.12
N PRO A 81 -2.45 16.10 -12.02
CA PRO A 81 -2.08 16.26 -13.43
C PRO A 81 -1.02 17.34 -13.69
N THR A 82 -0.89 18.35 -12.82
CA THR A 82 0.09 19.42 -12.97
C THR A 82 1.26 19.30 -12.00
N GLU A 83 2.37 19.97 -12.31
CA GLU A 83 3.53 20.07 -11.41
C GLU A 83 3.17 20.66 -10.06
N LYS A 84 2.30 21.67 -10.04
CA LYS A 84 1.79 22.28 -8.82
C LYS A 84 1.05 21.24 -7.96
N ASP A 85 0.15 20.47 -8.57
CA ASP A 85 -0.63 19.45 -7.86
C ASP A 85 0.29 18.37 -7.26
N VAL A 86 1.34 17.98 -8.00
CA VAL A 86 2.33 17.00 -7.53
C VAL A 86 3.12 17.55 -6.35
N LEU A 87 3.57 18.80 -6.43
CA LEU A 87 4.34 19.42 -5.36
C LEU A 87 3.52 19.59 -4.08
N GLU A 88 2.27 20.07 -4.21
CA GLU A 88 1.35 20.20 -3.08
C GLU A 88 1.06 18.82 -2.44
N ALA A 89 0.84 17.79 -3.25
CA ALA A 89 0.63 16.43 -2.76
C ALA A 89 1.88 15.87 -2.05
N ALA A 90 3.07 16.15 -2.56
CA ALA A 90 4.32 15.72 -1.96
C ALA A 90 4.51 16.34 -0.58
N PHE A 91 4.42 17.67 -0.45
CA PHE A 91 4.51 18.33 0.85
C PHE A 91 3.43 17.87 1.83
N LEU A 92 2.21 17.65 1.35
CA LEU A 92 1.14 17.10 2.18
C LEU A 92 1.49 15.69 2.69
N ALA A 93 2.04 14.82 1.84
CA ALA A 93 2.48 13.49 2.23
C ALA A 93 3.61 13.55 3.27
N MET A 94 4.61 14.42 3.06
CA MET A 94 5.71 14.61 4.01
C MET A 94 5.20 15.11 5.36
N LYS A 95 4.30 16.11 5.36
CA LYS A 95 3.63 16.63 6.57
C LYS A 95 2.85 15.54 7.31
N ARG A 96 2.24 14.60 6.58
CA ARG A 96 1.51 13.44 7.12
C ARG A 96 2.42 12.31 7.59
N GLY A 97 3.73 12.52 7.59
CA GLY A 97 4.70 11.59 8.16
C GLY A 97 5.30 10.63 7.15
N ALA A 98 5.23 10.89 5.84
CA ALA A 98 6.07 10.19 4.87
C ALA A 98 7.55 10.57 5.03
N ASP A 99 8.44 9.62 4.74
CA ASP A 99 9.89 9.81 4.78
C ASP A 99 10.48 9.98 3.38
N SER A 100 9.71 9.61 2.36
CA SER A 100 10.00 9.84 0.94
C SER A 100 8.70 9.82 0.13
N VAL A 101 8.77 10.29 -1.12
CA VAL A 101 7.66 10.20 -2.06
C VAL A 101 8.02 9.33 -3.25
N TYR A 102 7.01 8.70 -3.85
CA TYR A 102 7.15 7.92 -5.08
C TYR A 102 6.43 8.59 -6.24
N THR A 103 7.08 8.59 -7.41
CA THR A 103 6.48 9.05 -8.67
C THR A 103 6.91 8.20 -9.86
N ALA A 104 5.95 7.78 -10.67
CA ALA A 104 6.19 7.10 -11.95
C ALA A 104 6.24 8.08 -13.14
N ARG A 105 6.50 9.37 -12.88
CA ARG A 105 6.63 10.43 -13.89
C ARG A 105 8.07 10.52 -14.41
N GLY A 106 8.32 11.42 -15.37
CA GLY A 106 9.64 11.60 -15.98
C GLY A 106 10.63 12.38 -15.09
N PRO A 107 11.90 12.50 -15.54
CA PRO A 107 12.98 13.16 -14.78
C PRO A 107 12.64 14.59 -14.33
N HIS A 108 11.93 15.35 -15.15
CA HIS A 108 11.50 16.72 -14.82
C HIS A 108 10.71 16.81 -13.50
N VAL A 109 9.82 15.86 -13.22
CA VAL A 109 9.05 15.85 -11.97
C VAL A 109 9.88 15.34 -10.80
N VAL A 110 10.81 14.41 -11.05
CA VAL A 110 11.78 13.98 -10.04
C VAL A 110 12.64 15.16 -9.61
N GLU A 111 13.15 15.95 -10.57
CA GLU A 111 13.96 17.13 -10.32
C GLU A 111 13.19 18.21 -9.57
N LEU A 112 11.93 18.48 -9.95
CA LEU A 112 11.05 19.40 -9.23
C LEU A 112 10.98 19.07 -7.73
N LEU A 113 10.75 17.79 -7.39
CA LEU A 113 10.62 17.33 -6.01
C LEU A 113 11.97 17.31 -5.28
N ALA A 114 13.03 16.86 -5.95
CA ALA A 114 14.37 16.76 -5.37
C ALA A 114 14.97 18.14 -5.06
N ARG A 115 14.67 19.17 -5.85
CA ARG A 115 15.10 20.56 -5.58
C ARG A 115 14.59 21.10 -4.24
N GLU A 116 13.43 20.64 -3.81
CA GLU A 116 12.85 20.93 -2.48
C GLU A 116 13.37 20.00 -1.37
N GLN A 117 14.42 19.22 -1.65
CA GLN A 117 15.03 18.25 -0.72
C GLN A 117 14.09 17.12 -0.28
N ILE A 118 13.02 16.86 -1.05
CA ILE A 118 12.15 15.71 -0.82
C ILE A 118 12.85 14.45 -1.35
N PRO A 119 13.06 13.39 -0.55
CA PRO A 119 13.61 12.13 -1.06
C PRO A 119 12.62 11.49 -2.05
N VAL A 120 13.04 11.31 -3.30
CA VAL A 120 12.20 10.75 -4.37
C VAL A 120 12.62 9.32 -4.73
N MET A 121 11.66 8.40 -4.68
CA MET A 121 11.71 7.13 -5.38
C MET A 121 11.07 7.27 -6.77
N CYS A 122 11.83 7.03 -7.83
CA CYS A 122 11.30 6.98 -9.19
C CYS A 122 10.87 5.54 -9.57
N HIS A 123 10.28 5.37 -10.76
CA HIS A 123 9.92 4.04 -11.29
C HIS A 123 10.48 3.87 -12.71
N LEU A 124 11.31 2.83 -12.90
CA LEU A 124 11.82 2.38 -14.19
C LEU A 124 11.53 0.88 -14.45
N GLY A 125 11.56 0.49 -15.72
CA GLY A 125 11.14 -0.85 -16.15
C GLY A 125 9.71 -0.85 -16.66
N LEU A 126 8.92 -1.86 -16.29
CA LEU A 126 7.51 -1.94 -16.63
C LEU A 126 6.71 -0.99 -15.73
N VAL A 127 6.50 0.25 -16.18
CA VAL A 127 5.52 1.14 -15.55
C VAL A 127 4.12 0.73 -16.04
N PRO A 128 3.23 0.14 -15.22
CA PRO A 128 1.98 -0.46 -15.72
C PRO A 128 1.07 0.52 -16.44
N ARG A 129 1.04 1.78 -15.96
CA ARG A 129 0.28 2.89 -16.57
C ARG A 129 0.79 3.29 -17.95
N ARG A 130 1.98 2.84 -18.35
CA ARG A 130 2.59 3.05 -19.68
C ARG A 130 2.63 1.77 -20.52
N SER A 131 1.91 0.72 -20.11
CA SER A 131 1.91 -0.57 -20.80
C SER A 131 1.53 -0.48 -22.29
N THR A 132 0.67 0.47 -22.68
CA THR A 132 0.30 0.70 -24.10
C THR A 132 1.48 1.18 -24.94
N TRP A 133 2.39 1.97 -24.38
CA TRP A 133 3.65 2.37 -25.04
C TRP A 133 4.62 1.21 -25.19
N ASN A 134 4.52 0.21 -24.30
CA ASN A 134 5.41 -0.94 -24.26
C ASN A 134 4.87 -2.16 -25.03
N GLY A 135 3.67 -2.07 -25.62
CA GLY A 135 3.01 -3.21 -26.29
C GLY A 135 2.46 -4.26 -25.32
N GLY A 136 2.12 -3.87 -24.10
CA GLY A 136 1.53 -4.71 -23.06
C GLY A 136 2.41 -4.90 -21.82
N LEU A 137 1.98 -5.82 -20.94
CA LEU A 137 2.70 -6.20 -19.72
C LEU A 137 3.83 -7.18 -20.06
N ARG A 138 5.03 -6.67 -20.30
CA ARG A 138 6.20 -7.48 -20.67
C ARG A 138 7.45 -7.07 -19.89
N ALA A 139 8.42 -7.97 -19.88
CA ALA A 139 9.74 -7.66 -19.34
C ALA A 139 10.49 -6.63 -20.22
N ILE A 140 11.28 -5.79 -19.56
CA ILE A 140 12.11 -4.74 -20.16
C ILE A 140 13.59 -5.11 -20.08
N GLY A 141 14.36 -4.80 -21.12
CA GLY A 141 15.78 -5.11 -21.23
C GLY A 141 16.05 -6.46 -21.89
N LYS A 142 15.19 -6.89 -22.82
CA LYS A 142 15.35 -8.18 -23.54
C LYS A 142 16.42 -8.13 -24.64
N THR A 143 16.70 -6.94 -25.18
CA THR A 143 17.78 -6.73 -26.16
C THR A 143 18.84 -5.79 -25.58
N ALA A 144 20.03 -5.76 -26.19
CA ALA A 144 21.11 -4.88 -25.74
C ALA A 144 20.73 -3.39 -25.89
N GLU A 145 20.00 -3.03 -26.94
CA GLU A 145 19.52 -1.67 -27.20
C GLU A 145 18.50 -1.25 -26.14
N GLU A 146 17.56 -2.12 -25.79
CA GLU A 146 16.57 -1.85 -24.74
C GLU A 146 17.25 -1.74 -23.36
N ALA A 147 18.24 -2.61 -23.08
CA ALA A 147 19.01 -2.55 -21.84
C ALA A 147 19.86 -1.27 -21.74
N LEU A 148 20.45 -0.81 -22.85
CA LEU A 148 21.21 0.43 -22.90
C LEU A 148 20.31 1.66 -22.72
N ALA A 149 19.15 1.68 -23.37
CA ALA A 149 18.15 2.74 -23.18
C ALA A 149 17.63 2.77 -21.73
N LEU A 150 17.38 1.59 -21.14
CA LEU A 150 17.03 1.48 -19.73
C LEU A 150 18.14 2.05 -18.83
N TRP A 151 19.40 1.68 -19.06
CA TRP A 151 20.54 2.23 -18.32
C TRP A 151 20.61 3.76 -18.41
N GLN A 152 20.37 4.34 -19.60
CA GLN A 152 20.30 5.79 -19.73
C GLN A 152 19.17 6.40 -18.89
N ASN A 153 17.99 5.78 -18.86
CA ASN A 153 16.90 6.24 -18.01
C ASN A 153 17.26 6.21 -16.51
N PHE A 154 18.02 5.21 -16.04
CA PHE A 154 18.52 5.19 -14.66
C PHE A 154 19.42 6.40 -14.39
N ARG A 155 20.34 6.71 -15.31
CA ARG A 155 21.22 7.88 -15.20
C ARG A 155 20.43 9.19 -15.22
N ASP A 156 19.39 9.29 -16.05
CA ASP A 156 18.57 10.49 -16.14
C ASP A 156 17.81 10.74 -14.83
N MET A 157 17.28 9.69 -14.20
CA MET A 157 16.63 9.79 -12.89
C MET A 157 17.61 10.11 -11.75
N GLU A 158 18.81 9.52 -11.81
CA GLU A 158 19.90 9.82 -10.89
C GLU A 158 20.33 11.29 -10.99
N ASN A 159 20.53 11.79 -12.21
CA ASN A 159 20.86 13.20 -12.47
C ASN A 159 19.73 14.15 -12.04
N ALA A 160 18.46 13.72 -12.13
CA ALA A 160 17.31 14.47 -11.64
C ALA A 160 17.21 14.49 -10.10
N GLY A 161 18.04 13.74 -9.38
CA GLY A 161 18.07 13.76 -7.91
C GLY A 161 17.18 12.73 -7.23
N ALA A 162 16.71 11.69 -7.94
CA ALA A 162 16.15 10.52 -7.26
C ALA A 162 17.22 9.90 -6.34
N PHE A 163 16.81 9.37 -5.19
CA PHE A 163 17.70 8.60 -4.31
C PHE A 163 17.47 7.09 -4.45
N SER A 164 16.29 6.69 -4.93
CA SER A 164 15.90 5.30 -5.09
C SER A 164 15.02 5.10 -6.32
N VAL A 165 14.89 3.85 -6.74
CA VAL A 165 14.13 3.45 -7.92
C VAL A 165 13.42 2.13 -7.70
N GLU A 166 12.12 2.12 -7.92
CA GLU A 166 11.37 0.91 -8.19
C GLU A 166 11.72 0.42 -9.60
N ALA A 167 12.26 -0.80 -9.65
CA ALA A 167 12.68 -1.52 -10.83
C ALA A 167 11.70 -2.66 -11.07
N GLU A 168 10.70 -2.45 -11.93
CA GLU A 168 9.63 -3.41 -12.18
C GLU A 168 9.89 -4.24 -13.45
N VAL A 169 9.89 -5.58 -13.31
CA VAL A 169 10.00 -6.57 -14.41
C VAL A 169 11.13 -6.26 -15.42
N ILE A 170 12.30 -5.88 -14.92
CA ILE A 170 13.54 -5.75 -15.69
C ILE A 170 14.23 -7.13 -15.76
N CYS A 171 14.81 -7.48 -16.90
CA CYS A 171 15.54 -8.75 -17.05
C CYS A 171 16.66 -8.90 -16.00
N ASP A 172 16.70 -10.03 -15.30
CA ASP A 172 17.56 -10.30 -14.13
C ASP A 172 19.03 -9.90 -14.31
N ARG A 173 19.68 -10.36 -15.38
CA ARG A 173 21.09 -10.05 -15.67
C ARG A 173 21.32 -8.57 -16.00
N VAL A 174 20.32 -7.89 -16.57
CA VAL A 174 20.38 -6.44 -16.84
C VAL A 174 20.28 -5.69 -15.51
N MET A 175 19.32 -6.06 -14.66
CA MET A 175 19.18 -5.47 -13.32
C MET A 175 20.45 -5.65 -12.47
N ALA A 176 21.08 -6.84 -12.54
CA ALA A 176 22.33 -7.12 -11.84
C ALA A 176 23.46 -6.14 -12.22
N GLU A 177 23.59 -5.82 -13.52
CA GLU A 177 24.62 -4.90 -14.00
C GLU A 177 24.27 -3.43 -13.74
N ILE A 178 23.00 -3.05 -13.83
CA ILE A 178 22.53 -1.70 -13.51
C ILE A 178 22.72 -1.40 -12.02
N SER A 179 22.29 -2.31 -11.13
CA SER A 179 22.35 -2.16 -9.67
C SER A 179 23.76 -1.86 -9.15
N LYS A 180 24.78 -2.48 -9.77
CA LYS A 180 26.21 -2.26 -9.47
C LYS A 180 26.73 -0.88 -9.89
N ARG A 181 26.09 -0.25 -10.88
CA ARG A 181 26.61 0.96 -11.55
C ARG A 181 25.88 2.23 -11.16
N THR A 182 24.58 2.18 -10.91
CA THR A 182 23.81 3.33 -10.44
C THR A 182 24.13 3.63 -8.98
N THR A 183 24.03 4.89 -8.58
CA THR A 183 24.04 5.27 -7.15
C THR A 183 22.67 5.14 -6.48
N LEU A 184 21.60 4.99 -7.27
CA LEU A 184 20.24 4.82 -6.76
C LEU A 184 20.11 3.54 -5.92
N ILE A 185 19.38 3.61 -4.82
CA ILE A 185 18.88 2.41 -4.12
C ILE A 185 17.86 1.72 -5.01
N THR A 186 18.16 0.49 -5.40
CA THR A 186 17.32 -0.27 -6.33
C THR A 186 16.32 -1.14 -5.57
N SER A 187 15.04 -1.06 -5.92
CA SER A 187 13.95 -1.87 -5.36
C SER A 187 13.34 -2.76 -6.44
N SER A 188 13.58 -4.07 -6.35
CA SER A 188 13.14 -5.03 -7.36
C SER A 188 11.71 -5.48 -7.11
N LEU A 189 10.84 -5.22 -8.08
CA LEU A 189 9.53 -5.85 -8.23
C LEU A 189 9.58 -6.77 -9.45
N GLY A 190 9.93 -8.03 -9.25
CA GLY A 190 10.07 -8.99 -10.36
C GLY A 190 11.28 -8.77 -11.27
N SER A 191 12.31 -8.05 -10.80
CA SER A 191 13.55 -7.74 -11.53
C SER A 191 14.76 -8.56 -11.05
N GLY A 192 14.52 -9.68 -10.37
CA GLY A 192 15.57 -10.53 -9.79
C GLY A 192 16.02 -10.11 -8.39
N ALA A 193 16.99 -10.84 -7.84
CA ALA A 193 17.43 -10.69 -6.44
C ALA A 193 18.59 -9.68 -6.25
N TRP A 194 19.08 -9.10 -7.35
CA TRP A 194 20.29 -8.28 -7.35
C TRP A 194 20.07 -6.82 -6.92
N ALA A 195 18.81 -6.37 -6.83
CA ALA A 195 18.48 -5.05 -6.33
C ALA A 195 18.61 -4.96 -4.80
N ASP A 196 18.91 -3.78 -4.26
CA ASP A 196 19.16 -3.54 -2.83
C ASP A 196 17.95 -3.91 -1.94
N ILE A 197 16.75 -3.69 -2.46
CA ILE A 197 15.47 -4.00 -1.82
C ILE A 197 14.74 -5.07 -2.65
N ILE A 198 14.14 -6.06 -1.98
CA ILE A 198 13.17 -6.98 -2.57
C ILE A 198 11.77 -6.50 -2.21
N TYR A 199 10.98 -6.19 -3.24
CA TYR A 199 9.67 -5.59 -3.10
C TYR A 199 8.59 -6.48 -3.72
N GLN A 200 7.46 -6.59 -3.03
CA GLN A 200 6.23 -7.21 -3.51
C GLN A 200 5.03 -6.55 -2.83
N PHE A 201 3.89 -6.49 -3.51
CA PHE A 201 2.68 -5.96 -2.90
C PHE A 201 2.19 -6.86 -1.75
N GLN A 202 1.65 -6.27 -0.69
CA GLN A 202 1.22 -7.03 0.49
C GLN A 202 0.06 -7.98 0.15
N ASN A 203 -0.89 -7.55 -0.68
CA ASN A 203 -2.00 -8.38 -1.15
C ASN A 203 -1.52 -9.61 -1.95
N ASP A 204 -0.42 -9.48 -2.71
CA ASP A 204 0.23 -10.59 -3.41
C ASP A 204 0.92 -11.54 -2.43
N ILE A 205 1.69 -11.00 -1.47
CA ILE A 205 2.36 -11.79 -0.41
C ILE A 205 1.33 -12.59 0.39
N CYS A 206 0.21 -11.95 0.77
CA CYS A 206 -0.83 -12.53 1.59
C CYS A 206 -1.82 -13.41 0.81
N GLY A 207 -1.75 -13.43 -0.52
CA GLY A 207 -2.61 -14.25 -1.38
C GLY A 207 -4.07 -13.83 -1.32
N GLU A 208 -4.34 -12.53 -1.50
CA GLU A 208 -5.70 -11.96 -1.47
C GLU A 208 -6.42 -12.06 -2.82
N GLN A 209 -5.66 -12.16 -3.91
CA GLN A 209 -6.20 -12.37 -5.25
C GLN A 209 -6.27 -13.86 -5.56
N PRO A 210 -7.26 -14.30 -6.36
CA PRO A 210 -7.38 -15.71 -6.78
C PRO A 210 -6.19 -16.18 -7.62
N GLU A 211 -5.58 -15.26 -8.38
CA GLU A 211 -4.40 -15.51 -9.20
C GLU A 211 -3.32 -14.46 -8.88
N SER A 212 -2.07 -14.91 -8.75
CA SER A 212 -0.93 -14.02 -8.56
C SER A 212 -0.29 -13.68 -9.90
N PRO A 213 0.23 -12.45 -10.09
CA PRO A 213 1.11 -12.13 -11.20
C PRO A 213 2.30 -13.11 -11.27
N ARG A 214 2.83 -13.37 -12.48
CA ARG A 214 3.93 -14.34 -12.68
C ARG A 214 5.20 -14.07 -11.85
N HIS A 215 5.39 -12.82 -11.44
CA HIS A 215 6.57 -12.35 -10.70
C HIS A 215 6.28 -12.20 -9.20
N ALA A 216 5.09 -12.61 -8.76
CA ALA A 216 4.67 -12.63 -7.39
C ALA A 216 4.65 -14.04 -6.80
N ARG A 217 4.74 -14.16 -5.48
CA ARG A 217 4.58 -15.43 -4.76
C ARG A 217 3.74 -15.19 -3.52
N ALA A 218 2.57 -15.85 -3.45
CA ALA A 218 1.80 -15.89 -2.23
C ALA A 218 2.46 -16.79 -1.17
N PHE A 219 2.53 -16.29 0.05
CA PHE A 219 2.91 -17.01 1.26
C PHE A 219 1.71 -17.24 2.18
N GLY A 220 0.59 -16.56 1.94
CA GLY A 220 -0.71 -16.78 2.57
C GLY A 220 -1.80 -17.20 1.58
N ASN A 221 -3.02 -17.33 2.09
CA ASN A 221 -4.23 -17.51 1.28
C ASN A 221 -5.41 -16.80 1.96
N LEU A 222 -5.31 -15.46 2.03
CA LEU A 222 -6.38 -14.63 2.55
C LEU A 222 -7.62 -14.67 1.65
N HIS A 223 -7.47 -14.89 0.34
CA HIS A 223 -8.58 -15.07 -0.58
C HIS A 223 -9.55 -16.16 -0.10
N ARG A 224 -9.04 -17.35 0.25
CA ARG A 224 -9.84 -18.47 0.79
C ARG A 224 -10.58 -18.07 2.08
N LEU A 225 -9.93 -17.32 2.97
CA LEU A 225 -10.54 -16.89 4.23
C LEU A 225 -11.64 -15.85 3.98
N GLN A 226 -11.42 -14.92 3.06
CA GLN A 226 -12.44 -13.95 2.65
C GLN A 226 -13.66 -14.63 2.03
N GLU A 227 -13.46 -15.66 1.20
CA GLU A 227 -14.56 -16.47 0.67
C GLU A 227 -15.34 -17.20 1.76
N GLN A 228 -14.65 -17.77 2.76
CA GLN A 228 -15.30 -18.38 3.92
C GLN A 228 -16.15 -17.35 4.70
N ILE A 229 -15.61 -16.15 4.95
CA ILE A 229 -16.34 -15.08 5.62
C ILE A 229 -17.58 -14.65 4.81
N ARG A 230 -17.44 -14.50 3.48
CA ARG A 230 -18.56 -14.14 2.58
C ARG A 230 -19.65 -15.22 2.59
N SER A 231 -19.24 -16.49 2.56
CA SER A 231 -20.16 -17.62 2.62
C SER A 231 -20.91 -17.65 3.95
N GLU A 232 -20.19 -17.52 5.07
CA GLU A 232 -20.78 -17.58 6.41
C GLU A 232 -21.77 -16.44 6.64
N ARG A 233 -21.45 -15.22 6.18
CA ARG A 233 -22.39 -14.09 6.20
C ARG A 233 -23.68 -14.42 5.46
N ARG A 234 -23.59 -15.03 4.28
CA ARG A 234 -24.78 -15.40 3.49
C ARG A 234 -25.61 -16.47 4.20
N THR A 235 -24.96 -17.48 4.77
CA THR A 235 -25.61 -18.54 5.54
C THR A 235 -26.35 -17.97 6.73
N ALA A 236 -25.68 -17.16 7.57
CA ALA A 236 -26.27 -16.57 8.76
C ALA A 236 -27.47 -15.67 8.43
N LEU A 237 -27.34 -14.80 7.42
CA LEU A 237 -28.44 -13.92 7.00
C LEU A 237 -29.62 -14.71 6.42
N SER A 238 -29.35 -15.80 5.71
CA SER A 238 -30.39 -16.67 5.15
C SER A 238 -31.11 -17.45 6.24
N ALA A 239 -30.39 -17.97 7.23
CA ALA A 239 -30.97 -18.64 8.39
C ALA A 239 -31.85 -17.69 9.21
N PHE A 240 -31.36 -16.47 9.47
CA PHE A 240 -32.15 -15.42 10.12
C PHE A 240 -33.44 -15.10 9.34
N HIS A 241 -33.34 -14.90 8.02
CA HIS A 241 -34.51 -14.62 7.19
C HIS A 241 -35.54 -15.75 7.21
N GLN A 242 -35.09 -17.01 7.16
CA GLN A 242 -35.96 -18.17 7.23
C GLN A 242 -36.64 -18.28 8.59
N ALA A 243 -35.88 -18.14 9.68
CA ALA A 243 -36.43 -18.19 11.04
C ALA A 243 -37.48 -17.09 11.27
N ALA A 244 -37.21 -15.86 10.80
CA ALA A 244 -38.16 -14.75 10.90
C ALA A 244 -39.46 -15.01 10.12
N ASN A 245 -39.38 -15.51 8.89
CA ASN A 245 -40.56 -15.80 8.07
C ASN A 245 -41.35 -17.02 8.56
N ALA A 246 -40.68 -17.98 9.19
CA ALA A 246 -41.31 -19.15 9.79
C ALA A 246 -42.00 -18.83 11.13
N GLY A 247 -41.70 -17.68 11.74
CA GLY A 247 -42.12 -17.33 13.10
C GLY A 247 -41.30 -18.02 14.19
N ASP A 248 -40.17 -18.64 13.83
CA ASP A 248 -39.23 -19.27 14.77
C ASP A 248 -38.33 -18.23 15.46
N TYR A 249 -38.22 -17.02 14.89
CA TYR A 249 -37.51 -15.89 15.48
C TYR A 249 -38.34 -14.59 15.36
N PRO A 250 -38.41 -13.76 16.43
CA PRO A 250 -37.88 -14.05 17.76
C PRO A 250 -38.72 -15.11 18.48
N ALA A 251 -38.07 -15.99 19.23
CA ALA A 251 -38.70 -16.90 20.16
C ALA A 251 -39.11 -16.19 21.45
N ASN A 252 -39.87 -16.88 22.31
CA ASN A 252 -40.29 -16.33 23.61
C ASN A 252 -39.10 -15.93 24.50
N SER A 253 -37.98 -16.66 24.46
CA SER A 253 -36.77 -16.31 25.21
C SER A 253 -36.07 -15.04 24.72
N GLU A 254 -36.38 -14.62 23.49
CA GLU A 254 -35.81 -13.45 22.81
C GLU A 254 -36.80 -12.28 22.80
N THR A 255 -38.00 -12.49 23.33
CA THR A 255 -39.09 -11.51 23.38
C THR A 255 -39.35 -11.10 24.82
N ALA A 256 -39.31 -9.81 25.11
CA ALA A 256 -39.69 -9.30 26.42
C ALA A 256 -41.21 -9.45 26.63
N ALA A 257 -41.62 -9.98 27.78
CA ALA A 257 -43.03 -10.10 28.15
C ALA A 257 -43.46 -8.98 29.11
N ILE A 258 -44.68 -8.48 28.92
CA ILE A 258 -45.42 -7.74 29.95
C ILE A 258 -46.20 -8.76 30.79
N SER A 259 -46.34 -8.53 32.10
CA SER A 259 -47.22 -9.35 32.93
C SER A 259 -48.67 -9.13 32.53
N ASP A 260 -49.48 -10.20 32.55
CA ASP A 260 -50.90 -10.15 32.21
C ASP A 260 -51.66 -9.02 32.93
N GLU A 261 -51.38 -8.80 34.22
CA GLU A 261 -52.03 -7.76 35.04
C GLU A 261 -51.82 -6.33 34.50
N GLU A 262 -50.59 -5.98 34.13
CA GLU A 262 -50.28 -4.66 33.57
C GLU A 262 -50.76 -4.53 32.10
N PHE A 263 -50.85 -5.64 31.36
CA PHE A 263 -51.42 -5.64 30.01
C PHE A 263 -52.94 -5.39 30.04
N ASP A 264 -53.69 -6.06 30.93
CA ASP A 264 -55.12 -5.83 31.10
C ASP A 264 -55.43 -4.39 31.53
N ARG A 265 -54.58 -3.84 32.40
CA ARG A 265 -54.64 -2.43 32.81
C ARG A 265 -54.45 -1.50 31.62
N LEU A 266 -53.47 -1.76 30.75
CA LEU A 266 -53.24 -1.00 29.52
C LEU A 266 -54.49 -1.02 28.62
N LEU A 267 -55.10 -2.19 28.39
CA LEU A 267 -56.32 -2.31 27.57
C LEU A 267 -57.48 -1.48 28.12
N THR A 268 -57.65 -1.46 29.46
CA THR A 268 -58.67 -0.65 30.14
C THR A 268 -58.44 0.84 29.94
N ILE A 269 -57.17 1.29 29.96
CA ILE A 269 -56.80 2.68 29.72
C ILE A 269 -57.13 3.06 28.27
N LEU A 270 -56.68 2.25 27.30
CA LEU A 270 -56.86 2.51 25.86
C LEU A 270 -58.35 2.65 25.47
N ALA A 271 -59.20 1.76 25.98
CA ALA A 271 -60.64 1.79 25.72
C ALA A 271 -61.33 3.07 26.23
N LYS A 272 -60.82 3.69 27.32
CA LYS A 272 -61.34 4.94 27.88
C LYS A 272 -60.85 6.19 27.14
N THR A 273 -59.70 6.11 26.48
CA THR A 273 -59.09 7.24 25.75
C THR A 273 -59.58 7.42 24.31
N GLY A 274 -60.42 6.52 23.79
CA GLY A 274 -61.01 6.66 22.44
C GLY A 274 -60.03 6.52 21.28
N ALA A 275 -58.82 6.00 21.53
CA ALA A 275 -57.87 5.65 20.48
C ALA A 275 -58.33 4.33 19.84
N GLN A 276 -58.94 4.43 18.65
CA GLN A 276 -59.05 3.31 17.71
C GLN A 276 -57.68 3.02 17.10
#